data_AF-A0A381URT9-F1
#
_entry.id   AF-A0A381URT9-F1
#
_cell.length_a   1.000
_cell.length_b   1.000
_cell.length_c   1.000
_cell.angle_alpha   90.00
_cell.angle_beta   90.00
_cell.angle_gamma   90.00
#
_symmetry.space_group_name_H-M   'P 1'
#
loop_
_entity.id
_entity.type
_entity.pdbx_description
1 polymer ?
#
loop_
_entity_poly.entity_id
_entity_poly.type
_entity_poly.pdbx_seq_one_letter_code
_entity_poly.pdbx_strand_id
1 'polypeptide(L)'
;MPVENPDVVVIGAGAAGAALTWRLSERGAKVVCLEQGDWVNPTDYPSQYSDFEAQMLRGGDFSLSPNVRRRPEDYPVSVANNGGFRPS
;
A
#
# COMPACT_ATOMS: atom_id res chain seq x y z
N MET A 1 -2.82 -14.32 -15.58
CA MET A 1 -3.88 -14.08 -16.58
C MET A 1 -4.78 -12.99 -16.02
N PRO A 2 -5.09 -11.91 -16.77
CA PRO A 2 -6.04 -10.91 -16.31
C PRO A 2 -7.41 -11.55 -16.07
N VAL A 3 -8.11 -11.15 -15.01
CA VAL A 3 -9.50 -11.56 -14.80
C VAL A 3 -10.37 -10.73 -15.74
N GLU A 4 -10.98 -11.38 -16.72
CA GLU A 4 -11.95 -10.72 -17.60
C GLU A 4 -13.28 -10.55 -16.88
N ASN A 5 -13.86 -9.34 -16.95
CA ASN A 5 -15.14 -8.97 -16.33
C ASN A 5 -15.23 -9.37 -14.84
N PRO A 6 -14.45 -8.70 -13.96
CA PRO A 6 -14.51 -8.97 -12.52
C PRO A 6 -15.87 -8.57 -11.95
N ASP A 7 -16.34 -9.33 -10.96
CA ASP A 7 -17.56 -8.99 -10.22
C ASP A 7 -17.28 -7.84 -9.23
N VAL A 8 -16.05 -7.79 -8.71
CA VAL A 8 -15.59 -6.80 -7.75
C VAL A 8 -14.16 -6.37 -8.07
N VAL A 9 -13.91 -5.06 -8.01
CA VAL A 9 -12.57 -4.47 -8.03
C VAL A 9 -12.28 -3.84 -6.68
N VAL A 10 -11.22 -4.28 -6.01
CA VAL A 10 -10.73 -3.74 -4.74
C VAL A 10 -9.51 -2.87 -5.02
N ILE A 11 -9.57 -1.60 -4.61
CA ILE A 11 -8.46 -0.65 -4.73
C ILE A 11 -7.77 -0.53 -3.37
N GLY A 12 -6.50 -0.95 -3.33
CA GLY A 12 -5.67 -1.07 -2.13
C GLY A 12 -5.63 -2.50 -1.58
N ALA A 13 -4.43 -3.08 -1.48
CA ALA A 13 -4.17 -4.39 -0.88
C ALA A 13 -3.68 -4.30 0.58
N GLY A 14 -3.99 -3.19 1.26
CA GLY A 14 -3.81 -3.08 2.71
C GLY A 14 -4.68 -4.06 3.49
N ALA A 15 -4.56 -4.07 4.83
CA ALA A 15 -5.18 -5.08 5.69
C ALA A 15 -6.67 -5.35 5.40
N ALA A 16 -7.47 -4.29 5.22
CA ALA A 16 -8.89 -4.42 4.91
C ALA A 16 -9.15 -4.93 3.48
N GLY A 17 -8.45 -4.40 2.48
CA GLY A 17 -8.63 -4.78 1.08
C GLY A 17 -8.19 -6.22 0.80
N ALA A 18 -7.09 -6.65 1.41
CA ALA A 18 -6.63 -8.03 1.36
C ALA A 18 -7.63 -8.98 2.02
N ALA A 19 -8.11 -8.65 3.23
CA ALA A 19 -9.11 -9.47 3.93
C ALA A 19 -10.42 -9.58 3.13
N LEU A 20 -10.90 -8.48 2.55
CA LEU A 20 -12.10 -8.47 1.71
C LEU A 20 -11.91 -9.32 0.45
N THR A 21 -10.80 -9.11 -0.26
CA THR A 21 -10.45 -9.86 -1.48
C THR A 21 -10.42 -11.35 -1.20
N TRP A 22 -9.74 -11.77 -0.13
CA TRP A 22 -9.70 -13.17 0.31
C TRP A 22 -11.11 -13.71 0.60
N ARG A 23 -11.90 -13.00 1.41
CA ARG A 23 -13.26 -13.44 1.80
C ARG A 23 -14.24 -13.55 0.64
N LEU A 24 -14.12 -12.70 -0.38
CA LEU A 24 -14.97 -12.74 -1.57
C LEU A 24 -14.52 -13.83 -2.54
N SER A 25 -13.20 -14.01 -2.68
CA SER A 25 -12.63 -15.07 -3.50
C SER A 25 -12.98 -16.47 -2.95
N GLU A 26 -12.94 -16.66 -1.63
CA GLU A 26 -13.40 -17.90 -0.98
C GLU A 26 -14.88 -18.21 -1.25
N ARG A 27 -15.69 -17.20 -1.56
CA ARG A 27 -17.11 -17.34 -1.90
C ARG A 27 -17.38 -17.46 -3.40
N GLY A 28 -16.31 -17.56 -4.21
CA GLY A 28 -16.41 -17.78 -5.65
C GLY A 28 -16.58 -16.53 -6.51
N ALA A 29 -16.46 -15.32 -5.94
CA ALA A 29 -16.48 -14.09 -6.73
C ALA A 29 -15.17 -13.94 -7.54
N LYS A 30 -15.27 -13.41 -8.76
CA LYS A 30 -14.11 -12.99 -9.55
C LYS A 30 -13.66 -11.61 -9.08
N VAL A 31 -12.64 -11.58 -8.22
CA VAL A 31 -12.12 -10.35 -7.62
C VAL A 31 -10.80 -9.95 -8.27
N VAL A 32 -10.69 -8.66 -8.61
CA VAL A 32 -9.40 -8.03 -8.95
C VAL A 32 -9.01 -7.11 -7.80
N CYS A 33 -7.83 -7.33 -7.22
CA CYS A 33 -7.25 -6.43 -6.23
C CYS A 33 -6.07 -5.68 -6.87
N LEU A 34 -6.10 -4.36 -6.80
CA LEU A 34 -5.07 -3.48 -7.33
C LEU A 34 -4.36 -2.79 -6.16
N GLU A 35 -3.04 -2.85 -6.15
CA GLU A 35 -2.20 -2.12 -5.21
C GLU A 35 -1.16 -1.35 -6.01
N GLN A 36 -0.86 -0.14 -5.56
CA GLN A 36 0.07 0.76 -6.22
C GLN A 36 1.52 0.41 -5.87
N GLY A 37 1.75 -0.04 -4.64
CA GLY A 37 3.06 -0.52 -4.18
C GLY A 37 3.43 -1.89 -4.75
N ASP A 38 4.72 -2.18 -4.75
CA ASP A 38 5.24 -3.50 -5.12
C ASP A 38 5.02 -4.53 -3.99
N TRP A 39 5.26 -5.79 -4.30
CA TRP A 39 5.27 -6.88 -3.33
C TRP A 39 6.34 -6.63 -2.25
N VAL A 40 5.93 -6.76 -0.98
CA VAL A 40 6.85 -6.64 0.16
C VAL A 40 7.12 -8.02 0.74
N ASN A 41 8.39 -8.39 0.86
CA ASN A 41 8.76 -9.64 1.53
C ASN A 41 8.50 -9.52 3.04
N PRO A 42 7.77 -10.47 3.67
CA PRO A 42 7.52 -10.40 5.11
C PRO A 42 8.75 -10.32 6.01
N THR A 43 9.91 -10.79 5.54
CA THR A 43 11.18 -10.65 6.28
C THR A 43 11.66 -9.22 6.37
N ASP A 44 11.25 -8.37 5.43
CA ASP A 44 11.69 -6.99 5.34
C ASP A 44 10.80 -6.07 6.18
N TYR A 45 9.70 -6.59 6.76
CA TYR A 45 8.81 -5.78 7.58
C TYR A 45 9.57 -5.18 8.77
N PRO A 46 9.34 -3.88 9.07
CA PRO A 46 10.10 -3.20 10.11
C PRO A 46 9.81 -3.82 11.49
N SER A 47 8.66 -4.50 11.66
CA SER A 47 8.29 -5.19 12.89
C SER A 47 9.17 -6.42 13.20
N GLN A 48 9.99 -6.88 12.26
CA GLN A 48 10.99 -7.92 12.48
C GLN A 48 12.24 -7.39 13.20
N TYR A 49 12.41 -6.07 13.32
CA TYR A 49 13.61 -5.42 13.82
C TYR A 49 13.35 -4.56 15.05
N SER A 50 14.35 -4.41 15.91
CA SER A 50 14.24 -3.64 17.17
C SER A 50 14.17 -2.14 16.94
N ASP A 51 14.56 -1.65 15.77
CA ASP A 51 14.54 -0.25 15.37
C ASP A 51 13.29 0.13 14.55
N PHE A 52 12.24 -0.70 14.58
CA PHE A 52 10.94 -0.49 13.95
C PHE A 52 10.47 0.99 13.94
N GLU A 53 10.42 1.63 15.12
CA GLU A 53 9.96 3.01 15.24
C GLU A 53 10.86 4.00 14.48
N ALA A 54 12.17 3.76 14.47
CA ALA A 54 13.11 4.59 13.73
C ALA A 54 12.91 4.42 12.23
N GLN A 55 12.71 3.19 11.74
CA GLN A 55 12.43 2.95 10.32
C GLN A 55 11.15 3.66 9.86
N MET A 56 10.10 3.66 10.69
CA MET A 56 8.82 4.30 10.34
C MET A 56 8.80 5.82 10.51
N LEU A 57 9.44 6.35 11.56
CA LEU A 57 9.29 7.75 11.96
C LEU A 57 10.50 8.63 11.62
N ARG A 58 11.68 8.04 11.43
CA ARG A 58 12.95 8.77 11.26
C ARG A 58 13.58 8.57 9.88
N GLY A 59 12.79 8.13 8.91
CA GLY A 59 13.14 8.15 7.49
C GLY A 59 13.84 6.89 6.96
N GLY A 60 13.44 5.71 7.44
CA GLY A 60 13.79 4.45 6.80
C GLY A 60 12.86 4.10 5.63
N ASP A 61 13.09 2.93 5.03
CA ASP A 61 12.36 2.45 3.85
C ASP A 61 10.85 2.25 4.09
N PHE A 62 10.42 2.22 5.34
CA PHE A 62 9.02 2.15 5.80
C PHE A 62 8.50 3.47 6.36
N SER A 63 9.12 4.60 6.01
CA SER A 63 8.67 5.90 6.48
C SER A 63 7.19 6.12 6.15
N LEU A 64 6.45 6.65 7.13
CA LEU A 64 5.04 7.02 6.96
C LEU A 64 4.85 8.16 5.96
N SER A 65 5.88 8.99 5.75
CA SER A 65 5.83 10.08 4.79
C SER A 65 6.32 9.60 3.42
N PRO A 66 5.47 9.63 2.37
CA PRO A 66 5.90 9.28 1.01
C PRO A 66 6.98 10.24 0.50
N ASN A 67 7.01 11.49 0.97
CA ASN A 67 8.04 12.47 0.65
C ASN A 67 9.44 12.10 1.18
N VAL A 68 9.49 11.26 2.22
CA VAL A 68 10.74 10.77 2.80
C VAL A 68 11.12 9.44 2.17
N ARG A 69 10.15 8.52 2.10
CA ARG A 69 10.32 7.17 1.54
C ARG A 69 10.69 7.19 0.05
N ARG A 70 10.08 8.09 -0.75
CA ARG A 70 10.42 8.40 -2.15
C ARG A 70 10.56 7.17 -3.05
N ARG A 71 9.69 6.16 -2.88
CA ARG A 71 9.63 5.03 -3.80
C ARG A 71 9.06 5.45 -5.15
N PRO A 72 9.27 4.67 -6.22
CA PRO A 72 8.68 4.94 -7.54
C PRO A 72 7.15 5.09 -7.50
N GLU A 73 6.50 4.33 -6.62
CA GLU A 73 5.08 4.42 -6.34
C GLU A 73 4.68 5.62 -5.47
N ASP A 74 5.59 6.38 -4.86
CA ASP A 74 5.22 7.47 -3.97
C ASP A 74 4.89 8.75 -4.73
N TYR A 75 3.67 9.24 -4.55
CA TYR A 75 3.30 10.59 -4.98
C TYR A 75 3.73 11.64 -3.95
N PRO A 76 4.34 12.75 -4.38
CA PRO A 76 4.62 13.87 -3.49
C PRO A 76 3.34 14.42 -2.85
N VAL A 77 3.34 14.61 -1.53
CA VAL A 77 2.23 15.22 -0.78
C VAL A 77 2.64 16.57 -0.20
N SER A 78 1.76 17.56 -0.28
CA SER A 78 2.02 18.85 0.37
C SER A 78 1.97 18.71 1.88
N VAL A 79 3.01 19.19 2.57
CA VAL A 79 3.04 19.31 4.05
C VAL A 79 2.69 20.71 4.54
N ALA A 80 2.47 21.66 3.62
CA ALA A 80 1.92 22.97 3.96
C ALA A 80 0.41 22.87 4.20
N ASN A 81 -0.12 23.66 5.14
CA ASN A 81 -1.54 23.71 5.60
C ASN A 81 -2.57 24.14 4.54
N ASN A 82 -2.33 23.86 3.25
CA ASN A 82 -3.11 24.35 2.14
C ASN A 82 -3.81 23.22 1.36
N GLY A 83 -3.85 21.99 1.90
CA GLY A 83 -4.75 20.89 1.51
C GLY A 83 -4.66 20.34 0.08
N GLY A 84 -3.84 20.91 -0.80
CA GLY A 84 -3.78 20.55 -2.21
C GLY A 84 -2.78 19.43 -2.49
N PHE A 85 -3.28 18.28 -2.95
CA PHE A 85 -2.51 17.36 -3.79
C PHE A 85 -1.95 18.14 -4.98
N ARG A 86 -0.63 18.08 -5.21
CA ARG A 86 0.00 18.65 -6.40
C ARG A 86 0.39 17.49 -7.31
N PRO A 87 -0.35 17.22 -8.40
CA PRO A 87 0.07 16.21 -9.36
C PRO A 87 1.41 16.62 -9.97
N SER A 88 2.29 15.64 -10.14
CA SER A 88 3.53 15.71 -10.92
C SER A 88 3.26 15.85 -12.41
#